data_AF-A0A014NSN8-F1
#
_entry.id   AF-A0A014NSN8-F1
#
_cell.length_a   1.000
_cell.length_b   1.000
_cell.length_c   1.000
_cell.angle_alpha   90.00
_cell.angle_beta   90.00
_cell.angle_gamma   90.00
#
_symmetry.space_group_name_H-M   'P 1'
#
loop_
_entity.id
_entity.type
_entity.pdbx_description
1 polymer ?
#
loop_
_entity_poly.entity_id
_entity_poly.type
_entity_poly.pdbx_seq_one_letter_code
_entity_poly.pdbx_strand_id
1 'polypeptide(L)'
;MNLLDVFAMRGIRAPPTLPSGAPPGIVPRRRLPLVRPDQPPRCPGASALQAAPGRPDGGCVATGGRDREVIGPLLNGGGPGGVVVRRGGVLARWGDPGRVEMAFSAIKSVLALVAGIAFDDGLLRLDEPVCGSVEHGYDNAFADIGGVRVPVVSGGAHWGGGLWISALDLARIGRLFLSGGEWTGRRVVSRRRLEALWAPCAVKPEYGLSWWLNDGRVVWPQAPSTGRCARGDGGNHLLWVDPARDLTLVSRWGADVEALVAAVSEAVRPC
;
A
#
# COMPACT_ATOMS: atom_id res chain seq x y z
N MET A 1 -19.88 18.85 -17.76
CA MET A 1 -20.28 18.28 -16.46
C MET A 1 -19.02 18.15 -15.62
N ASN A 2 -18.94 18.86 -14.51
CA ASN A 2 -17.75 18.89 -13.67
C ASN A 2 -17.75 17.63 -12.76
N LEU A 3 -16.57 17.14 -12.34
CA LEU A 3 -16.46 15.89 -11.57
C LEU A 3 -17.25 15.93 -10.25
N LEU A 4 -17.43 17.11 -9.65
CA LEU A 4 -18.28 17.34 -8.47
C LEU A 4 -19.76 17.08 -8.78
N ASP A 5 -20.21 17.37 -10.00
CA ASP A 5 -21.59 17.08 -10.44
C ASP A 5 -21.80 15.57 -10.58
N VAL A 6 -20.78 14.83 -11.02
CA VAL A 6 -20.79 13.36 -11.09
C VAL A 6 -20.88 12.75 -9.70
N PHE A 7 -20.12 13.28 -8.72
CA PHE A 7 -20.22 12.84 -7.33
C PHE A 7 -21.58 13.13 -6.71
N ALA A 8 -22.14 14.31 -6.99
CA ALA A 8 -23.46 14.73 -6.48
C ALA A 8 -24.61 13.90 -7.08
N MET A 9 -24.62 13.64 -8.39
CA MET A 9 -25.70 12.89 -9.05
C MET A 9 -25.71 11.39 -8.72
N ARG A 10 -24.55 10.80 -8.45
CA ARG A 10 -24.43 9.36 -8.18
C ARG A 10 -24.60 9.01 -6.69
N GLY A 11 -24.90 9.98 -5.83
CA GLY A 11 -25.08 9.76 -4.40
C GLY A 11 -23.81 9.31 -3.66
N ILE A 12 -22.63 9.49 -4.28
CA ILE A 12 -21.34 9.20 -3.67
C ILE A 12 -21.11 10.28 -2.61
N ARG A 13 -21.43 9.96 -1.34
CA ARG A 13 -21.25 10.89 -0.23
C ARG A 13 -19.78 11.20 -0.02
N ALA A 14 -19.28 12.27 -0.62
CA ALA A 14 -18.12 12.95 -0.11
C ALA A 14 -18.50 13.51 1.28
N PRO A 15 -17.78 13.16 2.37
CA PRO A 15 -18.02 13.79 3.67
C PRO A 15 -17.77 15.30 3.56
N PRO A 16 -18.47 16.10 4.38
CA PRO A 16 -18.43 17.56 4.26
C PRO A 16 -16.99 18.06 4.36
N THR A 17 -16.64 18.98 3.46
CA THR A 17 -15.40 19.75 3.54
C THR A 17 -15.33 20.43 4.90
N LEU A 18 -14.31 20.10 5.71
CA LEU A 18 -14.05 20.86 6.92
C LEU A 18 -13.69 22.31 6.53
N PRO A 19 -14.20 23.33 7.24
CA PRO A 19 -13.81 24.70 6.99
C PRO A 19 -12.31 24.86 7.23
N SER A 20 -11.64 25.51 6.29
CA SER A 20 -10.26 25.98 6.42
C SER A 20 -10.13 26.84 7.67
N GLY A 21 -9.34 26.44 8.68
CA GLY A 21 -8.97 27.37 9.76
C GLY A 21 -8.57 26.85 11.14
N ALA A 22 -8.55 25.55 11.44
CA ALA A 22 -8.02 25.10 12.73
C ALA A 22 -6.48 25.02 12.68
N PRO A 23 -5.72 25.79 13.47
CA PRO A 23 -4.27 25.69 13.46
C PRO A 23 -3.86 24.29 13.97
N PRO A 24 -2.90 23.61 13.32
CA PRO A 24 -2.36 22.38 13.86
C PRO A 24 -1.67 22.72 15.19
N GLY A 25 -2.17 22.14 16.29
CA GLY A 25 -1.49 22.22 17.57
C GLY A 25 -0.09 21.64 17.43
N ILE A 26 0.92 22.52 17.45
CA ILE A 26 2.33 22.12 17.53
C ILE A 26 2.53 21.57 18.95
N VAL A 27 2.55 20.25 19.10
CA VAL A 27 3.14 19.63 20.29
C VAL A 27 4.66 19.79 20.15
N PRO A 28 5.37 20.41 21.11
CA PRO A 28 6.79 20.68 20.97
C PRO A 28 7.58 19.38 20.80
N ARG A 29 8.43 19.35 19.77
CA ARG A 29 9.37 18.25 19.53
C ARG A 29 10.31 18.13 20.73
N ARG A 30 10.19 17.06 21.52
CA ARG A 30 11.36 16.58 22.28
C ARG A 30 12.35 16.01 21.26
N ARG A 31 13.56 16.56 21.21
CA ARG A 31 14.67 15.92 20.50
C ARG A 31 14.87 14.55 21.13
N LEU A 32 14.56 13.50 20.39
CA LEU A 32 15.09 12.17 20.70
C LEU A 32 16.60 12.22 20.43
N PRO A 33 17.45 11.76 21.37
CA PRO A 33 18.88 11.72 21.15
C PRO A 33 19.19 10.86 19.93
N LEU A 34 20.11 11.33 19.08
CA LEU A 34 20.67 10.54 18.00
C LEU A 34 21.30 9.27 18.59
N VAL A 35 20.82 8.11 18.15
CA VAL A 35 21.46 6.82 18.42
C VAL A 35 22.83 6.85 17.75
N ARG A 36 23.90 6.69 18.54
CA ARG A 36 25.26 6.55 18.00
C ARG A 36 25.37 5.22 17.26
N PRO A 37 26.06 5.16 16.09
CA PRO A 37 26.09 4.00 15.19
C PRO A 37 26.78 2.75 15.78
N ASP A 38 27.36 2.84 16.96
CA ASP A 38 28.27 1.88 17.57
C ASP A 38 27.69 1.15 18.81
N GLN A 39 26.37 1.21 19.04
CA GLN A 39 25.69 0.33 20.00
C GLN A 39 24.46 -0.38 19.39
N PRO A 40 24.36 -1.73 19.49
CA PRO A 40 23.15 -2.42 19.09
C PRO A 40 21.99 -2.05 20.05
N PRO A 41 20.76 -1.86 19.54
CA PRO A 41 19.62 -1.55 20.39
C PRO A 41 19.34 -2.74 21.32
N ARG A 42 19.38 -2.49 22.64
CA ARG A 42 18.91 -3.47 23.62
C ARG A 42 17.38 -3.50 23.61
N CYS A 43 16.79 -4.55 23.04
CA CYS A 43 15.43 -4.93 23.38
C CYS A 43 15.39 -5.32 24.87
N PRO A 44 14.41 -4.86 25.67
CA PRO A 44 14.22 -5.38 27.01
C PRO A 44 13.95 -6.89 26.92
N GLY A 45 14.73 -7.66 27.68
CA GLY A 45 14.78 -9.12 27.62
C GLY A 45 13.43 -9.78 27.83
N ALA A 46 13.22 -10.86 27.10
CA ALA A 46 12.15 -11.83 27.31
C ALA A 46 12.31 -12.49 28.69
N SER A 47 11.74 -11.88 29.74
CA SER A 47 11.57 -12.53 31.03
C SER A 47 10.36 -11.94 31.76
N ALA A 48 9.15 -12.16 31.26
CA ALA A 48 7.91 -12.03 32.03
C ALA A 48 6.71 -12.67 31.31
N LEU A 49 6.83 -13.95 30.92
CA LEU A 49 5.66 -14.79 30.66
C LEU A 49 5.93 -16.12 31.37
N GLN A 50 5.52 -16.19 32.63
CA GLN A 50 5.45 -17.46 33.35
C GLN A 50 4.41 -18.35 32.67
N ALA A 51 4.82 -19.58 32.34
CA ALA A 51 3.93 -20.62 31.88
C ALA A 51 2.90 -20.95 32.98
N ALA A 52 1.61 -20.92 32.64
CA ALA A 52 0.58 -21.51 33.49
C ALA A 52 0.67 -23.05 33.40
N PRO A 53 0.54 -23.80 34.51
CA PRO A 53 0.73 -25.25 34.50
C PRO A 53 -0.54 -26.01 34.08
N GLY A 54 -0.36 -27.00 33.20
CA GLY A 54 -1.13 -28.25 33.17
C GLY A 54 -2.31 -28.36 32.20
N ARG A 55 -2.11 -29.13 31.12
CA ARG A 55 -2.81 -30.42 30.89
C ARG A 55 -2.11 -31.25 29.81
N PRO A 56 -1.99 -32.58 29.98
CA PRO A 56 -1.50 -33.48 28.95
C PRO A 56 -2.60 -33.71 27.90
N ASP A 57 -2.20 -34.16 26.71
CA ASP A 57 -3.03 -34.59 25.57
C ASP A 57 -3.23 -33.53 24.46
N GLY A 58 -2.16 -33.30 23.70
CA GLY A 58 -2.07 -33.80 22.32
C GLY A 58 -3.04 -33.29 21.24
N GLY A 59 -3.79 -32.20 21.42
CA GLY A 59 -4.66 -31.66 20.37
C GLY A 59 -4.62 -30.14 20.25
N CYS A 60 -4.10 -29.61 19.14
CA CYS A 60 -4.30 -28.21 18.76
C CYS A 60 -5.74 -28.00 18.28
N VAL A 61 -6.64 -27.67 19.21
CA VAL A 61 -7.91 -27.03 18.88
C VAL A 61 -7.63 -25.53 18.77
N ALA A 62 -7.82 -24.94 17.60
CA ALA A 62 -7.80 -23.50 17.41
C ALA A 62 -9.00 -22.87 18.13
N THR A 63 -8.83 -22.54 19.41
CA THR A 63 -9.80 -21.75 20.16
C THR A 63 -9.69 -20.30 19.71
N GLY A 64 -10.71 -19.82 18.99
CA GLY A 64 -10.79 -18.44 18.54
C GLY A 64 -10.72 -17.45 19.70
N GLY A 65 -9.74 -16.53 19.65
CA GLY A 65 -9.66 -15.39 20.56
C GLY A 65 -8.35 -14.61 20.50
N ARG A 66 -8.41 -13.39 19.95
CA ARG A 66 -7.55 -12.21 20.22
C ARG A 66 -6.18 -12.02 19.52
N ASP A 67 -5.95 -12.55 18.32
CA ASP A 67 -4.75 -12.18 17.53
C ASP A 67 -4.85 -10.82 16.78
N ARG A 68 -5.78 -9.94 17.18
CA ARG A 68 -6.07 -8.64 16.51
C ARG A 68 -5.91 -7.43 17.43
N GLU A 69 -5.37 -7.61 18.63
CA GLU A 69 -5.15 -6.49 19.54
C GLU A 69 -4.14 -5.51 18.91
N VAL A 70 -4.57 -4.27 18.75
CA VAL A 70 -3.72 -3.21 18.24
C VAL A 70 -2.68 -2.88 19.31
N ILE A 71 -1.43 -3.24 19.06
CA ILE A 71 -0.31 -2.92 19.95
C ILE A 71 0.32 -1.60 19.50
N GLY A 72 0.20 -0.56 20.33
CA GLY A 72 0.84 0.75 20.13
C GLY A 72 -0.08 1.89 19.66
N PRO A 73 0.44 3.13 19.59
CA PRO A 73 -0.37 4.30 19.25
C PRO A 73 -0.75 4.29 17.75
N LEU A 74 -2.05 4.23 17.45
CA LEU A 74 -2.58 4.54 16.13
C LEU A 74 -2.95 6.01 16.06
N LEU A 75 -2.67 6.67 14.93
CA LEU A 75 -3.34 7.93 14.63
C LEU A 75 -4.84 7.67 14.45
N ASN A 76 -5.68 8.60 14.92
CA ASN A 76 -7.12 8.55 14.64
C ASN A 76 -7.36 8.49 13.11
N GLY A 77 -8.44 7.84 12.67
CA GLY A 77 -8.85 7.89 11.27
C GLY A 77 -9.30 9.30 10.86
N GLY A 78 -9.04 9.72 9.61
CA GLY A 78 -9.41 11.04 9.09
C GLY A 78 -10.77 11.07 8.38
N GLY A 79 -11.44 9.92 8.28
CA GLY A 79 -12.65 9.75 7.47
C GLY A 79 -12.37 9.64 5.96
N PRO A 80 -13.43 9.54 5.14
CA PRO A 80 -13.28 9.40 3.69
C PRO A 80 -12.56 10.59 3.04
N GLY A 81 -11.62 10.30 2.14
CA GLY A 81 -10.84 11.33 1.47
C GLY A 81 -10.10 10.84 0.24
N GLY A 82 -9.70 11.75 -0.64
CA GLY A 82 -9.01 11.35 -1.86
C GLY A 82 -8.77 12.48 -2.86
N VAL A 83 -8.20 12.09 -3.99
CA VAL A 83 -7.80 13.00 -5.07
C VAL A 83 -7.89 12.30 -6.42
N VAL A 84 -8.34 13.04 -7.44
CA VAL A 84 -8.25 12.65 -8.85
C VAL A 84 -7.24 13.57 -9.54
N VAL A 85 -6.25 13.00 -10.21
CA VAL A 85 -5.19 13.71 -10.94
C VAL A 85 -5.19 13.23 -12.38
N ARG A 86 -5.19 14.15 -13.34
CA ARG A 86 -5.05 13.83 -14.76
C ARG A 86 -4.00 14.73 -15.40
N ARG A 87 -3.09 14.16 -16.20
CA ARG A 87 -2.03 14.92 -16.88
C ARG A 87 -1.24 15.84 -15.93
N GLY A 88 -1.03 15.38 -14.70
CA GLY A 88 -0.35 16.12 -13.63
C GLY A 88 -1.19 17.18 -12.91
N GLY A 89 -2.37 17.52 -13.41
CA GLY A 89 -3.30 18.47 -12.77
C GLY A 89 -4.32 17.79 -11.87
N VAL A 90 -4.64 18.40 -10.72
CA VAL A 90 -5.69 17.91 -9.83
C VAL A 90 -7.06 18.27 -10.42
N LEU A 91 -7.90 17.26 -10.67
CA LEU A 91 -9.28 17.43 -11.15
C LEU A 91 -10.30 17.53 -10.02
N ALA A 92 -10.08 16.80 -8.92
CA ALA A 92 -10.98 16.80 -7.78
C ALA A 92 -10.26 16.39 -6.49
N ARG A 93 -10.78 16.85 -5.35
CA ARG A 93 -10.32 16.53 -3.99
C ARG A 93 -11.54 16.44 -3.07
N TRP A 94 -11.50 15.52 -2.11
CA TRP A 94 -12.50 15.44 -1.03
C TRP A 94 -11.84 15.02 0.28
N GLY A 95 -12.45 15.37 1.40
CA GLY A 95 -11.82 15.24 2.72
C GLY A 95 -10.51 16.03 2.82
N ASP A 96 -9.55 15.54 3.63
CA ASP A 96 -8.18 16.05 3.68
C ASP A 96 -7.21 15.10 2.96
N PRO A 97 -6.92 15.32 1.66
CA PRO A 97 -5.99 14.47 0.91
C PRO A 97 -4.51 14.67 1.31
N GLY A 98 -4.18 15.71 2.08
CA GLY A 98 -2.84 15.94 2.62
C GLY A 98 -2.57 15.17 3.91
N ARG A 99 -3.62 14.71 4.60
CA ARG A 99 -3.51 13.91 5.81
C ARG A 99 -2.79 12.59 5.56
N VAL A 100 -1.73 12.36 6.33
CA VAL A 100 -0.96 11.11 6.33
C VAL A 100 -1.74 10.02 7.07
N GLU A 101 -1.90 8.86 6.42
CA GLU A 101 -2.57 7.69 7.00
C GLU A 101 -1.92 6.38 6.56
N MET A 102 -2.21 5.31 7.29
CA MET A 102 -1.80 3.96 6.94
C MET A 102 -2.34 3.57 5.56
N ALA A 103 -1.46 3.08 4.67
CA ALA A 103 -1.82 2.69 3.32
C ALA A 103 -2.36 1.25 3.22
N PHE A 104 -2.29 0.48 4.31
CA PHE A 104 -2.56 -0.96 4.32
C PHE A 104 -1.81 -1.66 3.17
N SER A 105 -2.33 -2.77 2.65
CA SER A 105 -1.66 -3.54 1.59
C SER A 105 -1.27 -2.78 0.32
N ALA A 106 -1.69 -1.52 0.11
CA ALA A 106 -1.11 -0.67 -0.94
C ALA A 106 0.40 -0.45 -0.77
N ILE A 107 0.95 -0.61 0.45
CA ILE A 107 2.40 -0.61 0.70
C ILE A 107 3.16 -1.61 -0.17
N LYS A 108 2.58 -2.78 -0.46
CA LYS A 108 3.28 -3.86 -1.18
C LYS A 108 3.67 -3.40 -2.58
N SER A 109 2.83 -2.61 -3.22
CA SER A 109 3.09 -2.01 -4.53
C SER A 109 4.23 -0.98 -4.48
N VAL A 110 4.32 -0.21 -3.38
CA VAL A 110 5.42 0.75 -3.16
C VAL A 110 6.73 0.02 -2.85
N LEU A 111 6.69 -1.01 -2.02
CA LEU A 111 7.85 -1.86 -1.73
C LEU A 111 8.37 -2.57 -2.98
N ALA A 112 7.47 -3.09 -3.82
CA ALA A 112 7.86 -3.70 -5.09
C ALA A 112 8.53 -2.69 -6.03
N LEU A 113 8.08 -1.42 -6.05
CA LEU A 113 8.75 -0.36 -6.79
C LEU A 113 10.17 -0.11 -6.25
N VAL A 114 10.33 0.02 -4.93
CA VAL A 114 11.65 0.23 -4.30
C VAL A 114 12.58 -0.96 -4.56
N ALA A 115 12.09 -2.19 -4.40
CA ALA A 115 12.83 -3.40 -4.72
C ALA A 115 13.22 -3.45 -6.21
N GLY A 116 12.34 -2.97 -7.10
CA GLY A 116 12.62 -2.86 -8.51
C GLY A 116 13.74 -1.87 -8.84
N ILE A 117 13.81 -0.74 -8.13
CA ILE A 117 14.91 0.24 -8.24
C ILE A 117 16.20 -0.41 -7.74
N ALA A 118 16.18 -1.03 -6.56
CA ALA A 118 17.34 -1.73 -6.01
C ALA A 118 17.86 -2.83 -6.95
N PHE A 119 16.98 -3.55 -7.63
CA PHE A 119 17.36 -4.52 -8.66
C PHE A 119 18.04 -3.84 -9.86
N ASP A 120 17.48 -2.75 -10.38
CA ASP A 120 18.08 -2.02 -11.51
C ASP A 120 19.47 -1.45 -11.14
N ASP A 121 19.66 -1.08 -9.87
CA ASP A 121 20.94 -0.61 -9.32
C ASP A 121 21.93 -1.75 -8.97
N GLY A 122 21.55 -3.01 -9.18
CA GLY A 122 22.38 -4.18 -8.88
C GLY A 122 22.50 -4.51 -7.39
N LEU A 123 21.69 -3.90 -6.53
CA LEU A 123 21.65 -4.11 -5.08
C LEU A 123 20.76 -5.31 -4.68
N LEU A 124 19.94 -5.81 -5.59
CA LEU A 124 19.05 -6.96 -5.39
C LEU A 124 19.14 -7.90 -6.58
N ARG A 125 19.18 -9.22 -6.31
CA ARG A 125 19.09 -10.28 -7.33
C ARG A 125 17.79 -11.06 -7.11
N LEU A 126 16.90 -11.07 -8.10
CA LEU A 126 15.58 -11.70 -7.96
C LEU A 126 15.63 -13.23 -7.95
N ASP A 127 16.62 -13.84 -8.60
CA ASP A 127 16.77 -15.29 -8.70
C ASP A 127 17.61 -15.87 -7.55
N GLU A 128 18.10 -15.02 -6.64
CA GLU A 128 18.85 -15.47 -5.46
C GLU A 128 17.88 -16.01 -4.41
N PRO A 129 18.18 -17.17 -3.79
CA PRO A 129 17.44 -17.63 -2.62
C PRO A 129 17.45 -16.57 -1.52
N VAL A 130 16.30 -16.31 -0.89
CA VAL A 130 16.19 -15.29 0.18
C VAL A 130 17.22 -15.52 1.30
N CYS A 131 17.53 -16.78 1.62
CA CYS A 131 18.53 -17.14 2.61
C CYS A 131 19.98 -16.78 2.24
N GLY A 132 20.26 -16.45 0.98
CA GLY A 132 21.57 -15.95 0.55
C GLY A 132 21.84 -14.51 1.00
N SER A 133 20.77 -13.73 1.17
CA SER A 133 20.85 -12.29 1.50
C SER A 133 20.22 -11.93 2.84
N VAL A 134 19.43 -12.82 3.44
CA VAL A 134 18.75 -12.58 4.72
C VAL A 134 19.02 -13.75 5.67
N GLU A 135 19.81 -13.48 6.70
CA GLU A 135 20.31 -14.51 7.62
C GLU A 135 19.26 -15.03 8.61
N HIS A 136 18.19 -14.30 8.91
CA HIS A 136 17.24 -14.65 9.98
C HIS A 136 15.76 -14.39 9.63
N GLY A 137 14.90 -15.39 9.90
CA GLY A 137 13.47 -15.22 10.22
C GLY A 137 13.25 -15.43 11.73
N TYR A 138 12.03 -15.26 12.26
CA TYR A 138 11.74 -15.69 13.65
C TYR A 138 12.11 -17.17 13.85
N ASP A 139 12.46 -17.59 15.08
CA ASP A 139 12.90 -18.96 15.39
C ASP A 139 11.91 -20.06 15.00
N ASN A 140 10.63 -19.70 14.83
CA ASN A 140 9.54 -20.58 14.41
C ASN A 140 9.15 -20.42 12.94
N ALA A 141 9.82 -19.57 12.17
CA ALA A 141 9.45 -19.23 10.81
C ALA A 141 10.12 -20.21 9.83
N PHE A 142 9.55 -21.42 9.73
CA PHE A 142 9.99 -22.45 8.81
C PHE A 142 8.79 -23.10 8.13
N ALA A 143 8.94 -23.50 6.87
CA ALA A 143 7.97 -24.30 6.14
C ALA A 143 8.64 -25.58 5.62
N ASP A 144 7.89 -26.69 5.59
CA ASP A 144 8.32 -27.90 4.89
C ASP A 144 7.86 -27.81 3.43
N ILE A 145 8.80 -27.83 2.50
CA ILE A 145 8.53 -27.80 1.05
C ILE A 145 9.25 -28.99 0.43
N GLY A 146 8.49 -30.06 0.18
CA GLY A 146 9.02 -31.28 -0.41
C GLY A 146 10.03 -32.02 0.48
N GLY A 147 9.82 -32.03 1.80
CA GLY A 147 10.72 -32.65 2.78
C GLY A 147 11.96 -31.81 3.11
N VAL A 148 12.06 -30.61 2.54
CA VAL A 148 13.12 -29.65 2.85
C VAL A 148 12.56 -28.60 3.80
N ARG A 149 13.21 -28.45 4.96
CA ARG A 149 12.90 -27.40 5.93
C ARG A 149 13.46 -26.06 5.44
N VAL A 150 12.60 -25.17 4.98
CA VAL A 150 12.96 -23.86 4.42
C VAL A 150 12.70 -22.77 5.46
N PRO A 151 13.70 -21.94 5.84
CA PRO A 151 13.47 -20.77 6.66
C PRO A 151 12.57 -19.77 5.92
N VAL A 152 11.51 -19.34 6.56
CA VAL A 152 10.58 -18.32 6.09
C VAL A 152 10.97 -17.03 6.77
N VAL A 153 11.52 -16.08 6.03
CA VAL A 153 11.74 -14.73 6.57
C VAL A 153 10.37 -14.11 6.76
N SER A 154 9.96 -14.02 8.02
CA SER A 154 8.81 -13.26 8.45
C SER A 154 9.19 -11.78 8.34
N GLY A 155 8.96 -11.19 7.16
CA GLY A 155 9.32 -9.81 6.87
C GLY A 155 8.78 -8.84 7.92
N GLY A 156 9.69 -8.28 8.72
CA GLY A 156 9.44 -7.38 9.86
C GLY A 156 8.91 -5.99 9.50
N ALA A 157 8.14 -5.86 8.42
CA ALA A 157 7.39 -4.66 8.09
C ALA A 157 5.88 -4.97 8.07
N HIS A 158 5.34 -5.40 9.23
CA HIS A 158 3.90 -5.46 9.54
C HIS A 158 2.97 -5.64 8.32
N TRP A 159 3.12 -6.70 7.52
CA TRP A 159 2.21 -7.25 6.49
C TRP A 159 1.17 -6.35 5.76
N GLY A 160 1.43 -5.06 5.56
CA GLY A 160 0.47 -4.09 5.03
C GLY A 160 0.45 -2.74 5.77
N GLY A 161 0.73 -2.65 7.06
CA GLY A 161 0.49 -1.43 7.84
C GLY A 161 1.65 -0.43 7.95
N GLY A 162 2.85 -0.75 7.45
CA GLY A 162 4.06 0.03 7.76
C GLY A 162 4.18 1.39 7.05
N LEU A 163 3.45 1.63 5.96
CA LEU A 163 3.55 2.86 5.18
C LEU A 163 2.44 3.82 5.58
N TRP A 164 2.87 4.99 6.01
CA TRP A 164 2.01 6.12 6.30
C TRP A 164 2.26 7.18 5.23
N ILE A 165 1.23 7.50 4.44
CA ILE A 165 1.35 8.36 3.27
C ILE A 165 0.08 9.19 3.06
N SER A 166 0.23 10.41 2.53
CA SER A 166 -0.91 11.23 2.13
C SER A 166 -1.51 10.73 0.81
N ALA A 167 -2.77 11.05 0.52
CA ALA A 167 -3.36 10.69 -0.77
C ALA A 167 -2.65 11.40 -1.93
N LEU A 168 -2.16 12.62 -1.71
CA LEU A 168 -1.40 13.39 -2.69
C LEU A 168 -0.06 12.72 -3.03
N ASP A 169 0.68 12.28 -2.02
CA ASP A 169 1.97 11.63 -2.24
C ASP A 169 1.79 10.25 -2.87
N LEU A 170 0.76 9.51 -2.47
CA LEU A 170 0.42 8.24 -3.11
C LEU A 170 0.04 8.45 -4.59
N ALA A 171 -0.65 9.54 -4.93
CA ALA A 171 -0.95 9.88 -6.32
C ALA A 171 0.32 10.18 -7.15
N ARG A 172 1.40 10.66 -6.53
CA ARG A 172 2.70 10.85 -7.21
C ARG A 172 3.34 9.54 -7.61
N ILE A 173 3.14 8.46 -6.85
CA ILE A 173 3.54 7.11 -7.27
C ILE A 173 2.83 6.75 -8.58
N GLY A 174 1.50 6.94 -8.66
CA GLY A 174 0.77 6.73 -9.91
C GLY A 174 1.29 7.59 -11.07
N ARG A 175 1.60 8.87 -10.80
CA ARG A 175 2.19 9.77 -11.81
C ARG A 175 3.55 9.31 -12.31
N LEU A 176 4.39 8.74 -11.44
CA LEU A 176 5.68 8.18 -11.82
C LEU A 176 5.52 7.00 -12.80
N PHE A 177 4.50 6.15 -12.60
CA PHE A 177 4.16 5.12 -13.56
C PHE A 177 3.70 5.70 -14.90
N LEU A 178 2.79 6.68 -14.86
CA LEU A 178 2.27 7.35 -16.05
C LEU A 178 3.33 8.13 -16.83
N SER A 179 4.40 8.61 -16.18
CA SER A 179 5.54 9.24 -16.84
C SER A 179 6.62 8.25 -17.31
N GLY A 180 6.38 6.94 -17.20
CA GLY A 180 7.38 5.94 -17.58
C GLY A 180 8.67 6.03 -16.75
N GLY A 181 8.56 6.46 -15.49
CA GLY A 181 9.64 6.49 -14.51
C GLY A 181 10.43 7.80 -14.46
N GLU A 182 9.97 8.82 -15.18
CA GLU A 182 10.61 10.15 -15.17
C GLU A 182 9.94 11.10 -14.17
N TRP A 183 10.77 11.85 -13.45
CA TRP A 183 10.35 12.89 -12.53
C TRP A 183 11.23 14.11 -12.75
N THR A 184 10.63 15.25 -13.09
CA THR A 184 11.34 16.53 -13.29
C THR A 184 12.57 16.41 -14.20
N GLY A 185 12.44 15.71 -15.33
CA GLY A 185 13.52 15.50 -16.30
C GLY A 185 14.57 14.45 -15.88
N ARG A 186 14.44 13.82 -14.70
CA ARG A 186 15.31 12.74 -14.24
C ARG A 186 14.59 11.40 -14.28
N ARG A 187 15.22 10.38 -14.84
CA ARG A 187 14.76 8.99 -14.74
C ARG A 187 15.04 8.48 -13.32
N VAL A 188 13.98 8.23 -12.55
CA VAL A 188 14.03 7.68 -11.19
C VAL A 188 13.98 6.16 -11.21
N VAL A 189 13.27 5.59 -12.18
CA VAL A 189 13.13 4.15 -12.39
C VAL A 189 13.05 3.86 -13.88
N SER A 190 13.60 2.73 -14.33
CA SER A 190 13.56 2.40 -15.75
C SER A 190 12.13 2.07 -16.19
N ARG A 191 11.79 2.41 -17.44
CA ARG A 191 10.48 2.05 -18.02
C ARG A 191 10.27 0.54 -18.00
N ARG A 192 11.31 -0.22 -18.37
CA ARG A 192 11.32 -1.69 -18.34
C ARG A 192 10.96 -2.24 -16.96
N ARG A 193 11.41 -1.59 -15.88
CA ARG A 193 11.08 -2.01 -14.51
C ARG A 193 9.62 -1.79 -14.17
N LEU A 194 9.06 -0.65 -14.56
CA LEU A 194 7.64 -0.36 -14.37
C LEU A 194 6.75 -1.34 -15.15
N GLU A 195 7.14 -1.68 -16.38
CA GLU A 195 6.49 -2.69 -17.19
C GLU A 195 6.54 -4.07 -16.50
N ALA A 196 7.68 -4.45 -15.92
CA ALA A 196 7.79 -5.69 -15.15
C ALA A 196 6.89 -5.71 -13.90
N LEU A 197 6.68 -4.56 -13.23
CA LEU A 197 5.75 -4.47 -12.09
C LEU A 197 4.29 -4.72 -12.51
N TRP A 198 3.94 -4.37 -13.75
CA TRP A 198 2.61 -4.54 -14.33
C TRP A 198 2.48 -5.75 -15.27
N ALA A 199 3.52 -6.59 -15.34
CA ALA A 199 3.47 -7.84 -16.10
C ALA A 199 2.60 -8.87 -15.35
N PRO A 200 1.62 -9.50 -16.01
CA PRO A 200 0.80 -10.54 -15.40
C PRO A 200 1.61 -11.74 -14.90
N CYS A 201 1.23 -12.27 -13.75
CA CYS A 201 1.68 -13.56 -13.25
C CYS A 201 0.91 -14.70 -13.94
N ALA A 202 1.62 -15.74 -14.38
CA ALA A 202 1.01 -16.88 -15.08
C ALA A 202 -0.06 -17.63 -14.25
N VAL A 203 0.10 -17.69 -12.92
CA VAL A 203 -0.84 -18.37 -12.01
C VAL A 203 -2.07 -17.52 -11.69
N LYS A 204 -1.92 -16.21 -11.72
CA LYS A 204 -2.99 -15.25 -11.39
C LYS A 204 -2.84 -14.01 -12.28
N PRO A 205 -3.41 -14.03 -13.50
CA PRO A 205 -3.21 -12.98 -14.50
C PRO A 205 -3.64 -11.58 -14.05
N GLU A 206 -4.52 -11.49 -13.05
CA GLU A 206 -4.96 -10.22 -12.45
C GLU A 206 -3.93 -9.62 -11.47
N TYR A 207 -2.73 -10.19 -11.40
CA TYR A 207 -1.70 -9.78 -10.45
C TYR A 207 -0.32 -9.73 -11.12
N GLY A 208 0.40 -8.62 -10.90
CA GLY A 208 1.81 -8.47 -11.23
C GLY A 208 2.70 -8.55 -10.00
N LEU A 209 3.82 -7.83 -9.98
CA LEU A 209 4.69 -7.76 -8.81
C LEU A 209 4.08 -6.83 -7.75
N SER A 210 3.17 -7.39 -6.94
CA SER A 210 2.40 -6.66 -5.93
C SER A 210 1.47 -5.57 -6.47
N TRP A 211 1.04 -5.67 -7.72
CA TRP A 211 0.05 -4.79 -8.35
C TRP A 211 -1.16 -5.60 -8.82
N TRP A 212 -2.35 -5.06 -8.65
CA TRP A 212 -3.57 -5.62 -9.24
C TRP A 212 -3.75 -5.08 -10.66
N LEU A 213 -4.01 -5.98 -11.60
CA LEU A 213 -4.13 -5.69 -13.03
C LEU A 213 -5.57 -5.94 -13.46
N ASN A 214 -6.22 -4.95 -14.06
CA ASN A 214 -7.64 -5.05 -14.42
C ASN A 214 -7.89 -5.48 -15.87
N ASP A 215 -6.92 -6.08 -16.55
CA ASP A 215 -6.95 -6.40 -17.98
C ASP A 215 -8.22 -7.17 -18.39
N GLY A 216 -8.57 -8.21 -17.62
CA GLY A 216 -9.79 -9.00 -17.81
C GLY A 216 -11.04 -8.45 -17.11
N ARG A 217 -10.97 -7.27 -16.47
CA ARG A 217 -12.03 -6.68 -15.62
C ARG A 217 -12.53 -7.63 -14.53
N VAL A 218 -11.64 -8.49 -14.03
CA VAL A 218 -11.96 -9.45 -12.96
C VAL A 218 -11.85 -8.80 -11.58
N VAL A 219 -10.88 -7.91 -11.38
CA VAL A 219 -10.67 -7.22 -10.09
C VAL A 219 -11.76 -6.18 -9.85
N TRP A 220 -12.09 -5.43 -10.90
CA TRP A 220 -13.09 -4.35 -10.89
C TRP A 220 -13.89 -4.41 -12.21
N PRO A 221 -14.97 -5.21 -12.28
CA PRO A 221 -15.82 -5.40 -13.46
C PRO A 221 -16.27 -4.13 -14.18
N GLN A 222 -16.65 -3.10 -13.43
CA GLN A 222 -17.18 -1.84 -13.97
C GLN A 222 -16.06 -0.84 -14.33
N ALA A 223 -14.84 -1.04 -13.82
CA ALA A 223 -13.72 -0.17 -14.10
C ALA A 223 -13.02 -0.52 -15.44
N PRO A 224 -12.31 0.43 -16.08
CA PRO A 224 -11.57 0.17 -17.32
C PRO A 224 -10.55 -0.98 -17.21
N SER A 225 -10.36 -1.69 -18.32
CA SER A 225 -9.38 -2.79 -18.40
C SER A 225 -7.92 -2.33 -18.37
N THR A 226 -7.67 -1.07 -18.71
CA THR A 226 -6.34 -0.44 -18.68
C THR A 226 -5.85 -0.15 -17.27
N GLY A 227 -6.73 -0.27 -16.27
CA GLY A 227 -6.43 0.08 -14.89
C GLY A 227 -5.43 -0.83 -14.21
N ARG A 228 -4.64 -0.22 -13.33
CA ARG A 228 -3.67 -0.86 -12.44
C ARG A 228 -3.89 -0.31 -11.04
N CYS A 229 -3.83 -1.15 -10.01
CA CYS A 229 -4.05 -0.63 -8.66
C CYS A 229 -3.20 -1.22 -7.55
N ALA A 230 -2.82 -0.35 -6.61
CA ALA A 230 -2.35 -0.72 -5.28
C ALA A 230 -3.57 -0.72 -4.35
N ARG A 231 -3.87 -1.88 -3.75
CA ARG A 231 -5.10 -2.12 -2.98
C ARG A 231 -4.76 -2.44 -1.52
N GLY A 232 -5.18 -1.56 -0.63
CA GLY A 232 -5.13 -1.70 0.83
C GLY A 232 -6.53 -1.89 1.41
N ASP A 233 -6.62 -2.69 2.49
CA ASP A 233 -7.85 -2.96 3.24
C ASP A 233 -9.07 -3.25 2.34
N GLY A 234 -8.98 -4.31 1.52
CA GLY A 234 -10.08 -4.67 0.63
C GLY A 234 -10.43 -3.64 -0.46
N GLY A 235 -9.64 -2.57 -0.63
CA GLY A 235 -9.93 -1.48 -1.57
C GLY A 235 -10.41 -0.20 -0.91
N ASN A 236 -10.59 -0.19 0.41
CA ASN A 236 -10.87 1.03 1.17
C ASN A 236 -9.71 2.02 1.08
N HIS A 237 -8.48 1.55 0.81
CA HIS A 237 -7.34 2.38 0.43
C HIS A 237 -6.88 1.99 -0.96
N LEU A 238 -7.15 2.83 -1.95
CA LEU A 238 -6.90 2.53 -3.35
C LEU A 238 -6.02 3.61 -3.97
N LEU A 239 -4.96 3.18 -4.65
CA LEU A 239 -4.34 3.93 -5.75
C LEU A 239 -4.75 3.24 -7.04
N TRP A 240 -5.52 3.93 -7.87
CA TRP A 240 -5.87 3.54 -9.23
C TRP A 240 -5.06 4.35 -10.23
N VAL A 241 -4.46 3.67 -11.20
CA VAL A 241 -3.65 4.27 -12.26
C VAL A 241 -4.19 3.76 -13.60
N ASP A 242 -4.60 4.68 -14.47
CA ASP A 242 -5.09 4.37 -15.82
C ASP A 242 -4.22 5.08 -16.88
N PRO A 243 -3.30 4.34 -17.54
CA PRO A 243 -2.42 4.89 -18.56
C PRO A 243 -3.19 5.39 -19.79
N ALA A 244 -4.32 4.78 -20.16
CA ALA A 244 -5.09 5.22 -21.33
C ALA A 244 -5.73 6.60 -21.12
N ARG A 245 -5.96 7.00 -19.86
CA ARG A 245 -6.57 8.30 -19.51
C ARG A 245 -5.57 9.33 -18.98
N ASP A 246 -4.31 8.93 -18.82
CA ASP A 246 -3.27 9.65 -18.07
C ASP A 246 -3.79 10.11 -16.69
N LEU A 247 -4.39 9.16 -15.97
CA LEU A 247 -5.22 9.39 -14.79
C LEU A 247 -4.70 8.60 -13.58
N THR A 248 -4.61 9.28 -12.44
CA THR A 248 -4.45 8.67 -11.13
C THR A 248 -5.64 9.05 -10.25
N LEU A 249 -6.21 8.08 -9.54
CA LEU A 249 -7.24 8.29 -8.53
C LEU A 249 -6.76 7.65 -7.23
N VAL A 250 -6.79 8.42 -6.13
CA VAL A 250 -6.58 7.89 -4.80
C VAL A 250 -7.85 8.05 -3.99
N SER A 251 -8.32 6.96 -3.39
CA SER A 251 -9.47 6.94 -2.48
C SER A 251 -9.07 6.27 -1.17
N ARG A 252 -9.52 6.85 -0.05
CA ARG A 252 -9.34 6.31 1.30
C ARG A 252 -10.66 6.34 2.05
N TRP A 253 -10.98 5.27 2.76
CA TRP A 253 -12.21 5.06 3.53
C TRP A 253 -13.50 5.36 2.74
N GLY A 254 -13.45 5.27 1.40
CA GLY A 254 -14.59 5.53 0.54
C GLY A 254 -15.43 4.27 0.38
N ALA A 255 -16.75 4.39 0.60
CA ALA A 255 -17.69 3.38 0.17
C ALA A 255 -17.73 3.30 -1.37
N ASP A 256 -18.04 2.13 -1.92
CA ASP A 256 -18.26 1.90 -3.35
C ASP A 256 -17.13 2.38 -4.27
N VAL A 257 -15.88 2.08 -3.89
CA VAL A 257 -14.68 2.52 -4.63
C VAL A 257 -14.70 2.14 -6.12
N GLU A 258 -15.33 1.02 -6.47
CA GLU A 258 -15.50 0.62 -7.87
C GLU A 258 -16.41 1.58 -8.64
N ALA A 259 -17.56 1.94 -8.07
CA ALA A 259 -18.49 2.88 -8.68
C ALA A 259 -17.82 4.25 -8.84
N LEU A 260 -17.01 4.67 -7.87
CA LEU A 260 -16.18 5.87 -7.96
C LEU A 260 -15.21 5.80 -9.16
N VAL A 261 -14.45 4.70 -9.28
CA VAL A 261 -13.50 4.52 -10.40
C VAL A 261 -14.23 4.50 -11.74
N ALA A 262 -15.34 3.79 -11.84
CA ALA A 262 -16.15 3.71 -13.05
C ALA A 262 -16.69 5.09 -13.47
N ALA A 263 -17.30 5.83 -12.53
CA ALA A 263 -17.86 7.15 -12.79
C ALA A 263 -16.80 8.17 -13.21
N VAL A 264 -15.64 8.18 -12.55
CA VAL A 264 -14.52 9.05 -12.95
C VAL A 264 -14.00 8.66 -14.33
N SER A 265 -13.90 7.37 -14.63
CA SER A 265 -13.41 6.86 -15.91
C SER A 265 -14.38 7.07 -17.07
N GLU A 266 -15.68 7.17 -16.80
CA GLU A 266 -16.72 7.57 -17.76
C GLU A 266 -16.62 9.07 -18.07
N ALA A 267 -16.40 9.89 -17.03
CA ALA A 267 -16.25 11.34 -17.18
C ALA A 267 -14.93 11.75 -17.86
N VAL A 268 -13.88 10.95 -17.73
CA VAL A 268 -12.56 11.21 -18.32
C VAL A 268 -12.32 10.32 -19.53
N ARG A 269 -12.33 10.91 -20.73
CA ARG A 269 -12.05 10.16 -21.97
C ARG A 269 -10.57 9.70 -22.06
N PRO A 270 -10.30 8.54 -22.67
CA PRO A 270 -8.94 8.15 -23.06
C PRO A 270 -8.27 9.22 -23.93
N CYS A 271 -6.93 9.26 -23.90
CA CYS A 271 -6.11 10.17 -24.69
C CYS A 271 -5.96 9.68 -26.14
#